data_AF-A0A499UTS7-F1
#
_entry.id   AF-A0A499UTS7-F1
#
_cell.length_a   1.000
_cell.length_b   1.000
_cell.length_c   1.000
_cell.angle_alpha   90.00
_cell.angle_beta   90.00
_cell.angle_gamma   90.00
#
_symmetry.space_group_name_H-M   'P 1'
#
loop_
_entity.id
_entity.type
_entity.pdbx_description
1 polymer ?
#
loop_
_entity_poly.entity_id
_entity_poly.type
_entity_poly.pdbx_seq_one_letter_code
_entity_poly.pdbx_strand_id
1 'polypeptide(L)'
;MQFTSEQRLDDGVLEREFTLGDIPGILWTPTSASTSTPVPLILLGPAPLGLRKMYPRLVARAQHSAAEGFATATIELPGSGDRPRWPAAEQARADLRRAVEAGETVSDEIVDAFILPLVEKAVPEWQAALDALLSLPEIGGPVGYSGE
;
A
#
# COMPACT_ATOMS: atom_id res chain seq x y z
N MET A 1 -1.39 -15.22 0.81
CA MET A 1 -0.62 -14.25 1.60
C MET A 1 0.24 -15.02 2.58
N GLN A 2 1.52 -14.66 2.74
CA GLN A 2 2.44 -15.26 3.69
C GLN A 2 3.16 -14.16 4.46
N PHE A 3 3.12 -14.19 5.78
CA PHE A 3 3.90 -13.26 6.61
C PHE A 3 5.38 -13.65 6.57
N THR A 4 6.25 -12.67 6.35
CA THR A 4 7.70 -12.85 6.21
C THR A 4 8.46 -12.35 7.43
N SER A 5 7.88 -11.40 8.16
CA SER A 5 8.44 -10.89 9.42
C SER A 5 7.29 -10.41 10.32
N GLU A 6 7.58 -10.35 11.61
CA GLU A 6 6.67 -9.84 12.63
C GLU A 6 7.48 -9.09 13.68
N GLN A 7 7.04 -7.89 14.02
CA GLN A 7 7.61 -7.11 15.12
C GLN A 7 6.55 -6.26 15.80
N ARG A 8 6.76 -6.00 17.09
CA ARG A 8 5.92 -5.07 17.85
C ARG A 8 6.67 -3.74 18.00
N LEU A 9 6.02 -2.66 17.59
CA LEU A 9 6.55 -1.30 17.68
C LEU A 9 6.43 -0.77 19.12
N ASP A 10 7.13 0.33 19.42
CA ASP A 10 7.21 0.90 20.77
C ASP A 10 5.84 1.35 21.34
N ASP A 11 4.88 1.65 20.47
CA ASP A 11 3.51 2.03 20.81
C ASP A 11 2.55 0.82 20.89
N GLY A 12 3.07 -0.40 20.77
CA GLY A 12 2.33 -1.66 20.89
C GLY A 12 1.72 -2.17 19.57
N VAL A 13 1.77 -1.39 18.50
CA VAL A 13 1.30 -1.79 17.18
C VAL A 13 2.07 -3.01 16.71
N LEU A 14 1.36 -4.03 16.23
CA LEU A 14 1.97 -5.21 15.63
C LEU A 14 2.14 -4.95 14.13
N GLU A 15 3.38 -4.90 13.67
CA GLU A 15 3.75 -4.82 12.27
C GLU A 15 4.09 -6.22 11.76
N ARG A 16 3.51 -6.57 10.60
CA ARG A 16 3.79 -7.80 9.89
C ARG A 16 4.05 -7.49 8.42
N GLU A 17 5.26 -7.75 7.96
CA GLU A 17 5.54 -7.77 6.52
C GLU A 17 4.99 -9.07 5.92
N PHE A 18 4.48 -8.99 4.71
CA PHE A 18 3.95 -10.15 4.00
C PHE A 18 4.27 -10.11 2.51
N THR A 19 4.10 -11.26 1.87
CA THR A 19 4.02 -11.38 0.42
C THR A 19 2.67 -11.93 0.00
N LEU A 20 2.10 -11.38 -1.07
CA LEU A 20 0.94 -11.90 -1.78
C LEU A 20 1.39 -12.35 -3.18
N GLY A 21 1.77 -13.62 -3.29
CA GLY A 21 2.57 -14.05 -4.45
C GLY A 21 3.90 -13.30 -4.42
N ASP A 22 4.18 -12.55 -5.48
CA ASP A 22 5.39 -11.74 -5.62
C ASP A 22 5.21 -10.26 -5.21
N ILE A 23 4.14 -9.95 -4.46
CA ILE A 23 3.77 -8.58 -4.06
C ILE A 23 4.11 -8.39 -2.58
N PRO A 24 5.17 -7.63 -2.23
CA PRO A 24 5.44 -7.24 -0.86
C PRO A 24 4.35 -6.33 -0.32
N GLY A 25 4.06 -6.45 0.97
CA GLY A 25 3.16 -5.58 1.69
C GLY A 25 3.47 -5.54 3.18
N ILE A 26 2.83 -4.60 3.88
CA ILE A 26 2.95 -4.45 5.33
C ILE A 26 1.55 -4.30 5.89
N LEU A 27 1.29 -5.00 6.99
CA LEU A 27 0.08 -4.93 7.79
C LEU A 27 0.44 -4.43 9.19
N TRP A 28 -0.24 -3.39 9.65
CA TRP A 28 -0.18 -2.92 11.02
C TRP A 28 -1.53 -3.14 11.70
N THR A 29 -1.50 -3.81 12.85
CA THR A 29 -2.70 -4.07 13.65
C THR A 29 -2.56 -3.48 15.05
N PRO A 30 -3.59 -2.79 15.57
CA PRO A 30 -3.58 -2.28 16.94
C PRO A 30 -3.61 -3.44 17.95
N THR A 31 -3.16 -3.18 19.18
CA THR A 31 -3.12 -4.19 20.26
C THR A 31 -4.51 -4.77 20.58
N SER A 32 -5.58 -4.05 20.30
CA SER A 32 -6.96 -4.49 20.50
C SER A 32 -7.46 -5.49 19.44
N ALA A 33 -6.79 -5.56 18.28
CA ALA A 33 -7.18 -6.44 17.20
C ALA A 33 -7.05 -7.91 17.63
N SER A 34 -8.15 -8.64 17.56
CA SER A 34 -8.20 -10.06 17.91
C SER A 34 -9.33 -10.74 17.17
N THR A 35 -9.35 -12.07 17.18
CA THR A 35 -10.44 -12.85 16.57
C THR A 35 -11.81 -12.57 17.20
N SER A 36 -11.84 -12.20 18.49
CA SER A 36 -13.05 -11.80 19.20
C SER A 36 -13.41 -10.31 19.02
N THR A 37 -12.46 -9.51 18.53
CA THR A 37 -12.64 -8.08 18.30
C THR A 37 -11.94 -7.68 17.00
N PRO A 38 -12.51 -8.07 15.84
CA PRO A 38 -11.97 -7.69 14.55
C PRO A 38 -12.07 -6.17 14.37
N VAL A 39 -11.05 -5.56 13.79
CA VAL A 39 -10.97 -4.10 13.62
C VAL A 39 -11.16 -3.68 12.16
N PRO A 40 -11.72 -2.49 11.89
CA PRO A 40 -11.81 -1.95 10.54
C PRO A 40 -10.43 -1.76 9.90
N LEU A 41 -10.39 -1.82 8.57
CA LEU A 41 -9.15 -1.73 7.78
C LEU A 41 -9.07 -0.41 7.01
N ILE A 42 -7.90 0.23 7.00
CA ILE A 42 -7.57 1.32 6.10
C ILE A 42 -6.45 0.87 5.16
N LEU A 43 -6.72 0.88 3.86
CA LEU A 43 -5.69 0.72 2.85
C LEU A 43 -4.94 2.04 2.70
N LEU A 44 -3.65 2.04 3.06
CA LEU A 44 -2.78 3.18 2.83
C LEU A 44 -2.36 3.16 1.37
N GLY A 45 -2.88 4.14 0.64
CA GLY A 45 -2.64 4.33 -0.78
C GLY A 45 -1.15 4.39 -1.10
N PRO A 46 -0.81 4.04 -2.34
CA PRO A 46 0.47 3.44 -2.63
C PRO A 46 1.66 4.35 -2.35
N ALA A 47 2.78 3.72 -2.04
CA ALA A 47 4.08 4.34 -1.91
C ALA A 47 4.76 4.44 -3.29
N PRO A 48 4.63 5.54 -4.05
CA PRO A 48 5.17 5.60 -5.41
C PRO A 48 6.71 5.55 -5.44
N LEU A 49 7.37 5.69 -4.30
CA LEU A 49 8.83 5.57 -4.16
C LEU A 49 9.29 4.20 -3.67
N GLY A 50 8.36 3.27 -3.44
CA GLY A 50 8.63 1.98 -2.83
C GLY A 50 8.36 1.97 -1.32
N LEU A 51 7.96 0.83 -0.78
CA LEU A 51 7.63 0.63 0.65
C LEU A 51 8.78 1.08 1.54
N ARG A 52 10.02 0.63 1.26
CA ARG A 52 11.20 1.00 2.07
C ARG A 52 11.45 2.49 2.15
N LYS A 53 11.32 3.21 1.03
CA LYS A 53 11.56 4.67 0.99
C LYS A 53 10.43 5.43 1.68
N MET A 54 9.22 4.91 1.61
CA MET A 54 8.03 5.51 2.22
C MET A 54 7.80 5.07 3.66
N TYR A 55 8.55 4.08 4.16
CA TYR A 55 8.34 3.45 5.46
C TYR A 55 8.17 4.45 6.62
N PRO A 56 9.03 5.48 6.79
CA PRO A 56 8.85 6.44 7.88
C PRO A 56 7.50 7.17 7.86
N ARG A 57 6.95 7.46 6.67
CA ARG A 57 5.62 8.10 6.54
C ARG A 57 4.49 7.09 6.74
N LEU A 58 4.67 5.87 6.21
CA LEU A 58 3.69 4.80 6.32
C LEU A 58 3.51 4.38 7.78
N VAL A 59 4.59 4.13 8.51
CA VAL A 59 4.52 3.74 9.93
C VAL A 59 3.91 4.85 10.77
N ALA A 60 4.25 6.11 10.55
CA ALA A 60 3.64 7.23 11.28
C ALA A 60 2.11 7.29 11.09
N ARG A 61 1.64 7.08 9.84
CA ARG A 61 0.20 7.01 9.53
C ARG A 61 -0.45 5.77 10.15
N ALA A 62 0.22 4.63 10.09
CA ALA A 62 -0.26 3.38 10.66
C ALA A 62 -0.41 3.45 12.18
N GLN A 63 0.56 4.03 12.88
CA GLN A 63 0.53 4.27 14.33
C GLN A 63 -0.61 5.20 14.71
N HIS A 64 -0.80 6.30 13.97
CA HIS A 64 -1.92 7.21 14.18
C HIS A 64 -3.27 6.51 14.00
N SER A 65 -3.44 5.74 12.92
CA SER A 65 -4.66 4.96 12.68
C SER A 65 -4.89 3.86 13.72
N ALA A 66 -3.82 3.21 14.19
CA ALA A 66 -3.91 2.18 15.22
C ALA A 66 -4.34 2.75 16.58
N ALA A 67 -3.91 3.96 16.93
CA ALA A 67 -4.39 4.66 18.12
C ALA A 67 -5.91 4.92 18.08
N GLU A 68 -6.47 5.08 16.89
CA GLU A 68 -7.90 5.22 16.63
C GLU A 68 -8.62 3.87 16.45
N GLY A 69 -7.92 2.74 16.62
CA GLY A 69 -8.50 1.40 16.56
C GLY A 69 -8.63 0.80 15.16
N PHE A 70 -7.94 1.34 14.16
CA PHE A 70 -7.93 0.81 12.80
C PHE A 70 -6.69 -0.03 12.52
N ALA A 71 -6.86 -1.17 11.85
CA ALA A 71 -5.76 -1.81 11.16
C ALA A 71 -5.43 -1.03 9.88
N THR A 72 -4.17 -1.06 9.46
CA THR A 72 -3.75 -0.46 8.20
C THR A 72 -2.91 -1.42 7.39
N ALA A 73 -3.03 -1.36 6.06
CA ALA A 73 -2.22 -2.18 5.18
C ALA A 73 -1.80 -1.43 3.93
N THR A 74 -0.67 -1.83 3.37
CA THR A 74 -0.19 -1.32 2.08
C THR A 74 0.53 -2.40 1.29
N ILE A 75 0.56 -2.27 -0.03
CA ILE A 75 1.30 -3.16 -0.93
C ILE A 75 2.21 -2.37 -1.87
N GLU A 76 3.30 -3.00 -2.29
CA GLU A 76 4.30 -2.42 -3.17
C GLU A 76 3.77 -2.32 -4.61
N LEU A 77 3.77 -1.12 -5.19
CA LEU A 77 3.25 -0.88 -6.54
C LEU A 77 4.04 -1.63 -7.63
N PRO A 78 3.38 -2.00 -8.75
CA PRO A 78 4.07 -2.46 -9.95
C PRO A 78 5.25 -1.56 -10.33
N GLY A 79 6.42 -2.17 -10.55
CA GLY A 79 7.64 -1.44 -10.94
C GLY A 79 8.33 -0.64 -9.82
N SER A 80 7.78 -0.61 -8.60
CA SER A 80 8.34 0.13 -7.46
C SER A 80 9.09 -0.77 -6.48
N GLY A 81 10.02 -0.17 -5.73
CA GLY A 81 10.74 -0.84 -4.65
C GLY A 81 11.39 -2.15 -5.09
N ASP A 82 10.98 -3.24 -4.43
CA ASP A 82 11.53 -4.59 -4.66
C ASP A 82 10.82 -5.35 -5.82
N ARG A 83 9.82 -4.74 -6.49
CA ARG A 83 9.13 -5.36 -7.64
C ARG A 83 10.03 -5.30 -8.90
N PRO A 84 9.87 -6.24 -9.86
CA PRO A 84 10.57 -6.20 -11.13
C PRO A 84 10.43 -4.84 -11.83
N ARG A 85 11.54 -4.33 -12.36
CA ARG A 85 11.57 -3.04 -13.05
C ARG A 85 10.62 -3.06 -14.24
N TRP A 86 9.97 -1.93 -14.45
CA TRP A 86 9.07 -1.71 -15.59
C TRP A 86 9.55 -0.50 -16.40
N PRO A 87 10.47 -0.69 -17.36
CA PRO A 87 11.16 0.42 -18.02
C PRO A 87 10.21 1.44 -18.69
N ALA A 88 9.15 0.96 -19.34
CA ALA A 88 8.16 1.82 -19.97
C ALA A 88 7.46 2.74 -18.95
N ALA A 89 7.08 2.21 -17.78
CA ALA A 89 6.45 3.00 -16.73
C ALA A 89 7.44 3.96 -16.05
N GLU A 90 8.71 3.58 -15.90
CA GLU A 90 9.74 4.47 -15.34
C GLU A 90 9.96 5.70 -16.23
N GLN A 91 10.03 5.51 -17.54
CA GLN A 91 10.14 6.62 -18.51
C GLN A 91 8.89 7.50 -18.46
N ALA A 92 7.70 6.90 -18.59
CA ALA A 92 6.45 7.66 -18.60
C ALA A 92 6.19 8.39 -17.27
N ARG A 93 6.66 7.83 -16.14
CA ARG A 93 6.67 8.50 -14.83
C ARG A 93 7.62 9.70 -14.79
N ALA A 94 8.80 9.59 -15.40
CA ALA A 94 9.73 10.71 -15.50
C ALA A 94 9.13 11.85 -16.32
N ASP A 95 8.38 11.52 -17.38
CA ASP A 95 7.70 12.48 -18.22
C ASP A 95 6.51 13.14 -17.51
N LEU A 96 5.71 12.35 -16.77
CA LEU A 96 4.68 12.86 -15.87
C LEU A 96 5.27 13.85 -14.85
N ARG A 97 6.37 13.47 -14.19
CA ARG A 97 7.02 14.32 -13.19
C ARG A 97 7.47 15.64 -13.81
N ARG A 98 8.07 15.62 -15.00
CA ARG A 98 8.54 16.83 -15.69
C ARG A 98 7.38 17.78 -16.02
N ALA A 99 6.26 17.25 -16.52
CA ALA A 99 5.07 18.04 -16.81
C ALA A 99 4.52 18.71 -15.54
N VAL A 100 4.40 17.94 -14.45
CA VAL A 100 3.94 18.45 -13.15
C VAL A 100 4.88 19.52 -12.58
N GLU A 101 6.19 19.30 -12.64
CA GLU A 101 7.21 20.26 -12.17
C GLU A 101 7.23 21.54 -13.02
N ALA A 102 6.89 21.46 -14.30
CA ALA A 102 6.75 22.60 -15.20
C ALA A 102 5.40 23.33 -15.06
N GLY A 103 4.45 22.81 -14.26
CA GLY A 103 3.09 23.33 -14.16
C GLY A 103 2.26 23.12 -15.42
N GLU A 104 2.65 22.17 -16.26
CA GLU A 104 1.96 21.82 -17.51
C GLU A 104 0.79 20.86 -17.23
N THR A 105 -0.22 20.90 -18.10
CA THR A 105 -1.30 19.92 -18.07
C THR A 105 -0.76 18.54 -18.43
N VAL A 106 -1.10 17.53 -17.62
CA VAL A 106 -0.80 16.13 -17.94
C VAL A 106 -1.54 15.76 -19.22
N SER A 107 -0.78 15.46 -20.28
CA SER A 107 -1.34 15.09 -21.59
C SER A 107 -1.97 13.68 -21.56
N ASP A 108 -2.92 13.45 -22.46
CA ASP A 108 -3.51 12.13 -22.68
C ASP A 108 -2.45 11.07 -23.03
N GLU A 109 -1.38 11.45 -23.73
CA GLU A 109 -0.26 10.55 -24.03
C GLU A 109 0.45 10.05 -22.76
N ILE A 110 0.63 10.92 -21.75
CA ILE A 110 1.21 10.52 -20.45
C ILE A 110 0.23 9.64 -19.68
N VAL A 111 -1.07 9.92 -19.75
CA VAL A 111 -2.11 9.09 -19.12
C VAL A 111 -2.12 7.69 -19.72
N ASP A 112 -2.12 7.57 -21.04
CA ASP A 112 -2.12 6.30 -21.77
C ASP A 112 -0.82 5.51 -21.57
N ALA A 113 0.33 6.21 -21.50
CA ALA A 113 1.62 5.55 -21.34
C ALA A 113 1.92 5.12 -19.89
N PHE A 114 1.34 5.78 -18.89
CA PHE A 114 1.65 5.53 -17.48
C PHE A 114 0.45 5.15 -16.62
N ILE A 115 -0.58 6.00 -16.59
CA ILE A 115 -1.69 5.86 -15.63
C ILE A 115 -2.55 4.64 -15.98
N LEU A 116 -2.99 4.49 -17.23
CA LEU A 116 -3.82 3.36 -17.63
C LEU A 116 -3.12 2.01 -17.38
N PRO A 117 -1.87 1.79 -17.84
CA PRO A 117 -1.19 0.53 -17.57
C PRO A 117 -0.96 0.29 -16.07
N LEU A 118 -0.67 1.34 -15.30
CA LEU A 118 -0.46 1.21 -13.85
C LEU A 118 -1.76 0.77 -13.17
N VAL A 119 -2.89 1.39 -13.51
CA VAL A 119 -4.21 1.05 -12.98
C VAL A 119 -4.60 -0.38 -13.36
N GLU A 120 -4.41 -0.77 -14.62
CA GLU A 120 -4.67 -2.14 -15.11
C GLU A 120 -3.92 -3.21 -14.31
N LYS A 121 -2.69 -2.92 -13.88
CA LYS A 121 -1.91 -3.85 -13.04
C LYS A 121 -2.25 -3.74 -11.57
N ALA A 122 -2.36 -2.52 -11.03
CA ALA A 122 -2.47 -2.30 -9.60
C ALA A 122 -3.86 -2.64 -9.06
N VAL A 123 -4.94 -2.41 -9.82
CA VAL A 123 -6.31 -2.64 -9.33
C VAL A 123 -6.55 -4.11 -8.97
N PRO A 124 -6.25 -5.10 -9.84
CA PRO A 124 -6.40 -6.51 -9.47
C PRO A 124 -5.52 -6.92 -8.28
N GLU A 125 -4.31 -6.36 -8.16
CA GLU A 125 -3.41 -6.61 -7.03
C GLU A 125 -3.99 -6.11 -5.71
N TRP A 126 -4.57 -4.90 -5.71
CA TRP A 126 -5.26 -4.35 -4.54
C TRP A 126 -6.53 -5.11 -4.17
N GLN A 127 -7.30 -5.58 -5.17
CA GLN A 127 -8.47 -6.42 -4.93
C GLN A 127 -8.06 -7.74 -4.26
N ALA A 128 -7.03 -8.41 -4.78
CA ALA A 128 -6.52 -9.65 -4.19
C ALA A 128 -5.94 -9.42 -2.78
N ALA A 129 -5.27 -8.29 -2.55
CA ALA A 129 -4.79 -7.91 -1.23
C ALA A 129 -5.94 -7.68 -0.24
N LEU A 130 -6.99 -6.98 -0.68
CA LEU A 130 -8.18 -6.75 0.13
C LEU A 130 -8.86 -8.07 0.52
N ASP A 131 -9.05 -8.99 -0.44
CA ASP A 131 -9.62 -10.32 -0.17
C ASP A 131 -8.76 -11.10 0.83
N ALA A 132 -7.44 -11.08 0.66
CA ALA A 132 -6.52 -11.76 1.56
C ALA A 132 -6.51 -11.15 2.97
N LEU A 133 -6.56 -9.83 3.10
CA LEU A 133 -6.59 -9.14 4.38
C LEU A 133 -7.90 -9.37 5.13
N LEU A 134 -9.03 -9.33 4.42
CA LEU A 134 -10.35 -9.62 5.00
C LEU A 134 -10.57 -11.08 5.37
N SER A 135 -9.68 -11.99 4.92
CA SER A 135 -9.66 -13.38 5.38
C SER A 135 -8.99 -13.57 6.74
N LEU A 136 -8.29 -12.55 7.25
CA LEU A 136 -7.69 -12.58 8.58
C LEU A 136 -8.76 -12.39 9.65
N PRO A 137 -8.84 -13.26 10.67
CA PRO A 137 -9.91 -13.21 11.66
C PRO A 137 -9.87 -11.97 12.57
N GLU A 138 -8.72 -11.30 12.69
CA GLU A 138 -8.56 -10.05 13.44
C GLU A 138 -8.93 -8.79 12.63
N ILE A 139 -9.27 -8.93 11.34
CA ILE A 139 -9.66 -7.84 10.46
C ILE A 139 -11.13 -7.96 10.11
N GLY A 140 -11.86 -6.86 10.26
CA GLY A 140 -13.28 -6.75 9.91
C GLY A 140 -13.57 -5.57 8.99
N GLY A 141 -14.79 -5.53 8.46
CA GLY A 141 -15.32 -4.34 7.82
C GLY A 141 -15.82 -3.30 8.84
N PRO A 142 -15.94 -2.02 8.47
CA PRO A 142 -15.77 -1.45 7.12
C PRO A 142 -14.31 -1.26 6.68
N VAL A 143 -14.10 -1.00 5.38
CA VAL A 143 -12.78 -0.74 4.78
C VAL A 143 -12.72 0.67 4.20
N GLY A 144 -11.67 1.42 4.55
CA GLY A 144 -11.35 2.73 3.99
C GLY A 144 -10.13 2.70 3.08
N TYR A 145 -9.97 3.72 2.24
CA TYR A 145 -8.78 3.94 1.42
C TYR A 145 -8.25 5.35 1.65
N SER A 146 -6.97 5.48 1.95
CA SER A 146 -6.31 6.75 2.26
C SER A 146 -5.15 6.98 1.30
N GLY A 147 -5.42 7.68 0.20
CA GLY A 147 -4.40 8.11 -0.79
C GLY A 147 -3.68 9.39 -0.40
N GLU A 148 -2.54 9.65 -1.05
CA GLU A 148 -1.87 10.95 -1.12
C GLU A 148 -2.05 11.55 -2.52
#